data_AF-A0A7S0ZZE3-F1
#
_entry.id   AF-A0A7S0ZZE3-F1
#
_cell.length_a   1.000
_cell.length_b   1.000
_cell.length_c   1.000
_cell.angle_alpha   90.00
_cell.angle_beta   90.00
_cell.angle_gamma   90.00
#
_symmetry.space_group_name_H-M   'P 1'
#
loop_
_entity.id
_entity.type
_entity.pdbx_description
1 polymer ?
#
loop_
_entity_poly.entity_id
_entity_poly.type
_entity_poly.pdbx_seq_one_letter_code
_entity_poly.pdbx_strand_id
1 'polypeptide(L)'
;MDTALLVDEDPGIEGRLSPNPPSSVFLLKVMVRKHLFVALRRKRYITFVLPIALFAGLTALLFHTFENLPDRTGNVLEALICPALVAYALTASLNIIVIEIVADKESKMKTIQNIYGLTSTVYWGSWLLYHGLMAVVALVVLIIIFRWVSDVLFNANLLLSCLILGGGLLQQFWLAAIISTMFNSVGGAGLFSGVMNLALVLIAALAQSFLSGRARWIWYVFDLLPVVNTYSALSALFWLQHARVYDSNTHTWSAPGLSFQTLFDTEVCLSEEIPCAGVGIFSAGESLLMLWGSSVIYAFIAWWLDNVWHSEFGTHKPVCFCLNGAFMCPRREVVAEATVESRGQVRTAVSICRLRKVFGATVAVDDLSFDVYSGEIFALLGHNGSGKTTAIN
;
A
#
# COMPACT_ATOMS: atom_id res chain seq x y z
N MET A 1 23.16 -12.19 -21.76
CA MET A 1 22.77 -12.35 -23.17
C MET A 1 21.26 -12.22 -23.25
N ASP A 2 20.83 -11.42 -24.21
CA ASP A 2 19.45 -11.18 -24.67
C ASP A 2 18.49 -10.42 -23.75
N THR A 3 18.67 -9.10 -23.73
CA THR A 3 17.59 -8.12 -23.54
C THR A 3 17.63 -7.12 -24.70
N ALA A 4 17.31 -7.60 -25.90
CA ALA A 4 16.95 -6.75 -27.02
C ALA A 4 15.56 -6.17 -26.75
N LEU A 5 15.52 -4.89 -26.39
CA LEU A 5 14.31 -4.07 -26.47
C LEU A 5 13.98 -3.92 -27.96
N LEU A 6 12.93 -4.61 -28.39
CA LEU A 6 12.23 -4.35 -29.65
C LEU A 6 11.73 -2.91 -29.60
N VAL A 7 12.45 -2.02 -30.28
CA VAL A 7 11.91 -0.79 -30.83
C VAL A 7 11.25 -1.23 -32.14
N ASP A 8 9.92 -1.29 -32.15
CA ASP A 8 9.17 -1.26 -33.40
C ASP A 8 9.46 0.10 -34.04
N GLU A 9 10.30 0.10 -35.08
CA GLU A 9 10.40 1.23 -36.00
C GLU A 9 9.16 1.21 -36.89
N ASP A 10 8.18 2.02 -36.51
CA ASP A 10 7.04 2.37 -37.36
C ASP A 10 7.48 3.54 -38.25
N PRO A 11 7.72 3.35 -39.57
CA PRO A 11 8.28 4.37 -40.44
C PRO A 11 7.13 5.25 -40.95
N GLY A 12 6.61 6.14 -40.10
CA GLY A 12 5.47 6.96 -40.51
C GLY A 12 5.03 8.10 -39.59
N ILE A 13 5.68 8.33 -38.44
CA ILE A 13 5.29 9.41 -37.51
C ILE A 13 6.44 10.40 -37.34
N GLU A 14 6.81 11.06 -38.43
CA GLU A 14 7.43 12.37 -38.36
C GLU A 14 6.36 13.41 -37.99
N GLY A 15 6.50 14.05 -36.83
CA GLY A 15 5.89 15.36 -36.58
C GLY A 15 4.77 15.41 -35.54
N ARG A 16 5.18 15.62 -34.29
CA ARG A 16 4.69 16.61 -33.30
C ARG A 16 4.83 16.04 -31.89
N LEU A 17 6.00 16.20 -31.30
CA LEU A 17 6.09 16.29 -29.84
C LEU A 17 5.24 17.50 -29.45
N SER A 18 4.10 17.26 -28.79
CA SER A 18 3.27 18.34 -28.28
C SER A 18 4.12 19.22 -27.35
N PRO A 19 4.04 20.56 -27.43
CA PRO A 19 4.81 21.46 -26.56
C PRO A 19 4.38 21.39 -25.09
N ASN A 20 3.30 20.67 -24.80
CA ASN A 20 2.82 20.46 -23.44
C ASN A 20 3.45 19.19 -22.86
N PRO A 21 4.01 19.24 -21.63
CA PRO A 21 4.44 18.04 -20.93
C PRO A 21 3.26 17.07 -20.84
N PRO A 22 3.50 15.75 -20.96
CA PRO A 22 2.44 14.75 -20.89
C PRO A 22 1.65 14.95 -19.58
N SER A 23 0.31 14.93 -19.70
CA SER A 23 -0.55 15.07 -18.51
C SER A 23 -0.22 14.00 -17.47
N SER A 24 -0.32 14.33 -16.18
CA SER A 24 -0.06 13.39 -15.08
C SER A 24 -0.92 12.12 -15.18
N VAL A 25 -2.13 12.24 -15.75
CA VAL A 25 -3.03 11.11 -16.01
C VAL A 25 -2.48 10.16 -17.08
N PHE A 26 -1.87 10.70 -18.14
CA PHE A 26 -1.22 9.88 -19.17
C PHE A 26 -0.03 9.10 -18.58
N LEU A 27 0.84 9.78 -17.83
CA LEU A 27 1.98 9.16 -17.15
C LEU A 27 1.54 8.07 -16.16
N LEU A 28 0.47 8.32 -15.41
CA LEU A 28 -0.11 7.34 -14.48
C LEU A 28 -0.60 6.09 -15.23
N LYS A 29 -1.33 6.25 -16.34
CA LYS A 29 -1.80 5.13 -17.17
C LYS A 29 -0.64 4.29 -17.71
N VAL A 30 0.43 4.93 -18.17
CA VAL A 30 1.63 4.24 -18.68
C VAL A 30 2.32 3.45 -17.56
N MET A 31 2.50 4.05 -16.39
CA MET A 31 3.08 3.38 -15.22
C MET A 31 2.27 2.17 -14.77
N VAL A 32 0.94 2.31 -14.69
CA VAL A 32 0.05 1.21 -14.29
C VAL A 32 0.08 0.08 -15.32
N ARG A 33 0.10 0.39 -16.62
CA ARG A 33 0.29 -0.61 -17.68
C ARG A 33 1.63 -1.33 -17.55
N LYS A 34 2.72 -0.60 -17.27
CA LYS A 34 4.04 -1.19 -17.01
C LYS A 34 3.96 -2.20 -15.85
N HIS A 35 3.41 -1.79 -14.71
CA HIS A 35 3.27 -2.66 -13.53
C HIS A 35 2.44 -3.90 -13.83
N LEU A 36 1.30 -3.74 -14.49
CA LEU A 36 0.44 -4.86 -14.86
C LEU A 36 1.12 -5.82 -15.86
N PHE A 37 1.84 -5.28 -16.85
CA PHE A 37 2.59 -6.08 -17.81
C PHE A 37 3.69 -6.91 -17.13
N VAL A 38 4.46 -6.30 -16.23
CA VAL A 38 5.47 -7.00 -15.43
C VAL A 38 4.81 -8.06 -14.55
N ALA A 39 3.66 -7.75 -13.95
CA ALA A 39 2.93 -8.68 -13.09
C ALA A 39 2.42 -9.91 -13.86
N LEU A 40 1.89 -9.72 -15.08
CA LEU A 40 1.44 -10.80 -15.94
C LEU A 40 2.63 -11.66 -16.40
N ARG A 41 3.70 -11.04 -16.88
CA ARG A 41 4.89 -11.75 -17.39
C ARG A 41 5.61 -12.55 -16.30
N ARG A 42 5.68 -12.01 -15.08
CA ARG A 42 6.31 -12.68 -13.92
C ARG A 42 5.34 -13.48 -13.06
N LYS A 43 4.06 -13.59 -13.45
CA LYS A 43 2.99 -14.27 -12.69
C LYS A 43 2.86 -13.77 -11.24
N ARG A 44 3.15 -12.50 -10.98
CA ARG A 44 3.09 -11.88 -9.63
C ARG A 44 1.68 -11.93 -9.02
N TYR A 45 0.66 -11.96 -9.87
CA TYR A 45 -0.72 -12.12 -9.43
C TYR A 45 -0.96 -13.45 -8.70
N ILE A 46 -0.28 -14.53 -9.12
CA ILE A 46 -0.37 -15.82 -8.46
C ILE A 46 0.30 -15.75 -7.10
N THR A 47 1.51 -15.20 -7.01
CA THR A 47 2.22 -15.08 -5.74
C THR A 47 1.48 -14.22 -4.72
N PHE A 48 0.71 -13.23 -5.17
CA PHE A 48 -0.12 -12.38 -4.31
C PHE A 48 -1.39 -13.09 -3.82
N VAL A 49 -2.13 -13.76 -4.71
CA VAL A 49 -3.43 -14.38 -4.39
C VAL A 49 -3.29 -15.77 -3.78
N LEU A 50 -2.26 -16.53 -4.14
CA LEU A 50 -2.09 -17.93 -3.72
C LEU A 50 -1.98 -18.10 -2.19
N PRO A 51 -1.14 -17.34 -1.45
CA PRO A 51 -1.09 -17.47 0.01
C PRO A 51 -2.44 -17.19 0.65
N ILE A 52 -3.14 -16.15 0.16
CA ILE A 52 -4.46 -15.77 0.63
C ILE A 52 -5.47 -16.91 0.42
N ALA A 53 -5.50 -17.50 -0.78
CA ALA A 53 -6.38 -18.62 -1.10
C ALA A 53 -6.05 -19.88 -0.28
N LEU A 54 -4.77 -20.19 -0.07
CA LEU A 54 -4.34 -21.35 0.71
C LEU A 54 -4.73 -21.24 2.18
N PHE A 55 -4.46 -20.10 2.81
CA PHE A 55 -4.84 -19.89 4.21
C PHE A 55 -6.35 -19.75 4.40
N ALA A 56 -7.07 -19.20 3.41
CA ALA A 56 -8.52 -19.22 3.42
C ALA A 56 -9.08 -20.65 3.34
N GLY A 57 -8.53 -21.49 2.47
CA GLY A 57 -8.86 -22.91 2.40
C GLY A 57 -8.53 -23.68 3.68
N LEU A 58 -7.38 -23.40 4.30
CA LEU A 58 -7.02 -23.96 5.61
C LEU A 58 -8.00 -23.53 6.70
N THR A 59 -8.43 -22.27 6.69
CA THR A 59 -9.42 -21.76 7.65
C THR A 59 -10.77 -22.44 7.45
N ALA A 60 -11.20 -22.66 6.19
CA ALA A 60 -12.41 -23.41 5.87
C ALA A 60 -12.35 -24.87 6.36
N LEU A 61 -11.19 -25.53 6.24
CA LEU A 61 -10.99 -26.87 6.78
C LEU A 61 -11.09 -26.88 8.31
N LEU A 62 -10.43 -25.92 8.97
CA LEU A 62 -10.47 -25.81 10.43
C LEU A 62 -11.87 -25.51 10.96
N PHE A 63 -12.63 -24.67 10.25
CA PHE A 63 -14.03 -24.40 10.56
C PHE A 63 -14.84 -25.70 10.65
N HIS A 64 -14.75 -26.58 9.65
CA HIS A 64 -15.46 -27.86 9.68
C HIS A 64 -14.95 -28.80 10.78
N THR A 65 -13.65 -28.77 11.11
CA THR A 65 -13.14 -29.56 12.24
C THR A 65 -13.62 -29.06 13.60
N PHE A 66 -13.76 -27.74 13.78
CA PHE A 66 -14.21 -27.15 15.04
C PHE A 66 -15.72 -27.29 15.25
N GLU A 67 -16.50 -27.34 14.17
CA GLU A 67 -17.93 -27.66 14.21
C GLU A 67 -18.21 -29.05 14.84
N ASN A 68 -17.25 -29.98 14.79
CA ASN A 68 -17.38 -31.31 15.40
C ASN A 68 -17.05 -31.35 16.91
N LEU A 69 -16.60 -30.23 17.50
CA LEU A 69 -16.29 -30.13 18.94
C LEU A 69 -17.52 -29.66 19.74
N PRO A 70 -17.53 -29.82 21.07
CA PRO A 70 -18.62 -29.29 21.90
C PRO A 70 -18.81 -27.78 21.71
N ASP A 71 -20.06 -27.33 21.56
CA ASP A 71 -20.46 -25.99 21.08
C ASP A 71 -19.64 -24.85 21.69
N ARG A 72 -19.48 -24.84 23.02
CA ARG A 72 -18.77 -23.76 23.70
C ARG A 72 -17.27 -23.74 23.41
N THR A 73 -16.63 -24.90 23.32
CA THR A 73 -15.18 -25.01 23.06
C THR A 73 -14.85 -24.82 21.58
N GLY A 74 -15.68 -25.35 20.69
CA GLY A 74 -15.53 -25.18 19.24
C GLY A 74 -15.61 -23.71 18.85
N ASN A 75 -16.66 -23.01 19.29
CA ASN A 75 -16.90 -21.60 18.94
C ASN A 75 -15.77 -20.67 19.43
N VAL A 76 -15.23 -20.92 20.63
CA VAL A 76 -14.12 -20.10 21.18
C VAL A 76 -12.81 -20.35 20.45
N LEU A 77 -12.48 -21.61 20.14
CA LEU A 77 -11.27 -21.95 19.39
C LEU A 77 -11.32 -21.38 17.98
N GLU A 78 -12.48 -21.48 17.33
CA GLU A 78 -12.71 -20.91 16.01
C GLU A 78 -12.57 -19.39 16.01
N ALA A 79 -13.26 -18.69 16.92
CA ALA A 79 -13.23 -17.23 16.99
C ALA A 79 -11.88 -16.63 17.42
N LEU A 80 -10.93 -17.46 17.88
CA LEU A 80 -9.57 -17.04 18.20
C LEU A 80 -8.56 -17.40 17.09
N ILE A 81 -8.60 -18.63 16.58
CA ILE A 81 -7.59 -19.20 15.67
C ILE A 81 -7.88 -18.81 14.21
N CYS A 82 -9.13 -18.90 13.78
CA CYS A 82 -9.50 -18.62 12.39
C CYS A 82 -9.18 -17.17 11.98
N PRO A 83 -9.55 -16.13 12.76
CA PRO A 83 -9.14 -14.76 12.47
C PRO A 83 -7.64 -14.56 12.38
N ALA A 84 -6.84 -15.27 13.20
CA ALA A 84 -5.39 -15.15 13.20
C ALA A 84 -4.79 -15.71 11.90
N LEU A 85 -5.31 -16.82 11.39
CA LEU A 85 -4.87 -17.41 10.11
C LEU A 85 -5.24 -16.52 8.93
N VAL A 86 -6.45 -15.98 8.92
CA VAL A 86 -6.88 -15.04 7.86
C VAL A 86 -6.08 -13.75 7.93
N ALA A 87 -5.86 -13.19 9.13
CA ALA A 87 -5.00 -12.02 9.32
C ALA A 87 -3.58 -12.29 8.81
N TYR A 88 -2.99 -13.45 9.14
CA TYR A 88 -1.68 -13.85 8.63
C TYR A 88 -1.66 -13.92 7.11
N ALA A 89 -2.70 -14.50 6.49
CA ALA A 89 -2.87 -14.56 5.04
C ALA A 89 -2.88 -13.17 4.39
N LEU A 90 -3.67 -12.24 4.96
CA LEU A 90 -3.74 -10.86 4.49
C LEU A 90 -2.40 -10.15 4.67
N THR A 91 -1.68 -10.39 5.77
CA THR A 91 -0.35 -9.80 6.01
C THR A 91 0.75 -10.37 5.11
N ALA A 92 0.57 -11.56 4.53
CA ALA A 92 1.52 -12.08 3.53
C ALA A 92 1.57 -11.16 2.29
N SER A 93 0.47 -10.47 1.98
CA SER A 93 0.42 -9.46 0.91
C SER A 93 1.35 -8.27 1.18
N LEU A 94 1.48 -7.83 2.44
CA LEU A 94 2.39 -6.76 2.84
C LEU A 94 3.83 -7.10 2.45
N ASN A 95 4.28 -8.31 2.77
CA ASN A 95 5.66 -8.73 2.51
C ASN A 95 6.00 -8.67 1.01
N ILE A 96 5.06 -9.09 0.17
CA ILE A 96 5.21 -9.02 -1.29
C ILE A 96 5.31 -7.56 -1.76
N ILE A 97 4.44 -6.68 -1.26
CA ILE A 97 4.46 -5.25 -1.61
C ILE A 97 5.80 -4.62 -1.22
N VAL A 98 6.28 -4.88 0.00
CA VAL A 98 7.58 -4.37 0.48
C VAL A 98 8.72 -4.82 -0.42
N ILE A 99 8.80 -6.12 -0.73
CA ILE A 99 9.83 -6.69 -1.60
C ILE A 99 9.78 -6.05 -3.00
N GLU A 100 8.59 -5.85 -3.57
CA GLU A 100 8.46 -5.28 -4.91
C GLU A 100 8.88 -3.80 -4.98
N ILE A 101 8.46 -2.98 -4.01
CA ILE A 101 8.82 -1.55 -3.98
C ILE A 101 10.32 -1.39 -3.68
N VAL A 102 10.86 -2.16 -2.74
CA VAL A 102 12.29 -2.10 -2.41
C VAL A 102 13.14 -2.64 -3.57
N ALA A 103 12.69 -3.66 -4.31
CA ALA A 103 13.40 -4.12 -5.51
C ALA A 103 13.44 -3.05 -6.62
N ASP A 104 12.35 -2.30 -6.80
CA ASP A 104 12.31 -1.18 -7.74
C ASP A 104 13.25 -0.05 -7.30
N LYS A 105 13.33 0.22 -5.99
CA LYS A 105 14.27 1.18 -5.39
C LYS A 105 15.73 0.74 -5.52
N GLU A 106 16.03 -0.53 -5.23
CA GLU A 106 17.38 -1.11 -5.34
C GLU A 106 17.90 -1.03 -6.79
N SER A 107 17.00 -1.19 -7.78
CA SER A 107 17.33 -1.03 -9.20
C SER A 107 17.50 0.43 -9.66
N LYS A 108 17.30 1.42 -8.78
CA LYS A 108 17.35 2.87 -9.06
C LYS A 108 16.35 3.34 -10.12
N MET A 109 15.32 2.53 -10.40
CA MET A 109 14.29 2.84 -11.39
C MET A 109 13.52 4.12 -11.03
N LYS A 110 13.23 4.34 -9.74
CA LYS A 110 12.56 5.56 -9.25
C LYS A 110 13.35 6.84 -9.60
N THR A 111 14.68 6.80 -9.47
CA THR A 111 15.54 7.95 -9.82
C THR A 111 15.54 8.23 -11.31
N ILE A 112 15.64 7.18 -12.13
CA ILE A 112 15.56 7.28 -13.60
C ILE A 112 14.21 7.89 -14.01
N GLN A 113 13.12 7.47 -13.37
CA GLN A 113 11.78 8.00 -13.65
C GLN A 113 11.64 9.48 -13.27
N ASN A 114 12.24 9.90 -12.16
CA ASN A 114 12.27 11.32 -11.78
C ASN A 114 13.03 12.16 -12.80
N ILE A 115 14.14 11.64 -13.37
CA ILE A 115 14.90 12.31 -14.45
C ILE A 115 14.03 12.49 -15.71
N TYR A 116 13.17 11.52 -16.02
CA TYR A 116 12.18 11.63 -17.12
C TYR A 116 10.98 12.56 -16.79
N GLY A 117 10.99 13.24 -15.64
CA GLY A 117 9.94 14.19 -15.24
C GLY A 117 8.74 13.56 -14.53
N LEU A 118 8.85 12.33 -14.04
CA LEU A 118 7.79 11.71 -13.24
C LEU A 118 7.75 12.31 -11.84
N THR A 119 6.59 12.81 -11.43
CA THR A 119 6.37 13.29 -10.05
C THR A 119 6.17 12.12 -9.07
N SER A 120 6.62 12.26 -7.82
CA SER A 120 6.43 11.24 -6.76
C SER A 120 4.95 10.85 -6.53
N THR A 121 4.01 11.78 -6.71
CA THR A 121 2.57 11.50 -6.61
C THR A 121 2.08 10.51 -7.66
N VAL A 122 2.57 10.61 -8.89
CA VAL A 122 2.26 9.67 -9.98
C VAL A 122 2.89 8.30 -9.71
N TYR A 123 4.10 8.28 -9.13
CA TYR A 123 4.76 7.04 -8.71
C TYR A 123 3.92 6.27 -7.68
N TRP A 124 3.57 6.90 -6.55
CA TRP A 124 2.78 6.26 -5.50
C TRP A 124 1.35 5.95 -5.95
N GLY A 125 0.73 6.83 -6.74
CA GLY A 125 -0.57 6.57 -7.34
C GLY A 125 -0.57 5.34 -8.26
N SER A 126 0.53 5.10 -8.98
CA SER A 126 0.64 3.91 -9.84
C SER A 126 0.73 2.61 -9.05
N TRP A 127 1.48 2.61 -7.95
CA TRP A 127 1.59 1.47 -7.04
C TRP A 127 0.28 1.20 -6.30
N LEU A 128 -0.38 2.24 -5.80
CA LEU A 128 -1.68 2.13 -5.15
C LEU A 128 -2.73 1.55 -6.09
N LEU A 129 -2.79 2.01 -7.36
CA LEU A 129 -3.78 1.50 -8.31
C LEU A 129 -3.48 0.05 -8.72
N TYR A 130 -2.21 -0.30 -8.93
CA TYR A 130 -1.79 -1.66 -9.24
C TYR A 130 -2.13 -2.63 -8.09
N HIS A 131 -1.74 -2.31 -6.86
CA HIS A 131 -2.04 -3.15 -5.70
C HIS A 131 -3.53 -3.12 -5.34
N GLY A 132 -4.23 -2.03 -5.58
CA GLY A 132 -5.69 -1.95 -5.45
C GLY A 132 -6.41 -2.93 -6.37
N LEU A 133 -5.99 -3.02 -7.64
CA LEU A 133 -6.53 -4.02 -8.57
C LEU A 133 -6.26 -5.45 -8.10
N MET A 134 -5.04 -5.72 -7.63
CA MET A 134 -4.66 -7.02 -7.08
C MET A 134 -5.44 -7.37 -5.81
N ALA A 135 -5.71 -6.38 -4.95
CA ALA A 135 -6.51 -6.52 -3.75
C ALA A 135 -7.97 -6.84 -4.06
N VAL A 136 -8.56 -6.26 -5.11
CA VAL A 136 -9.92 -6.61 -5.55
C VAL A 136 -10.00 -8.07 -5.97
N VAL A 137 -9.02 -8.57 -6.73
CA VAL A 137 -8.98 -9.99 -7.11
C VAL A 137 -8.87 -10.89 -5.88
N ALA A 138 -7.97 -10.56 -4.95
CA ALA A 138 -7.82 -11.30 -3.69
C ALA A 138 -9.09 -11.28 -2.84
N LEU A 139 -9.79 -10.13 -2.77
CA LEU A 139 -11.04 -9.96 -2.04
C LEU A 139 -12.14 -10.86 -2.61
N VAL A 140 -12.29 -10.89 -3.95
CA VAL A 140 -13.28 -11.75 -4.61
C VAL A 140 -13.00 -13.22 -4.30
N VAL A 141 -11.74 -13.66 -4.37
CA VAL A 141 -11.34 -15.04 -4.03
C VAL A 141 -11.65 -15.37 -2.57
N LEU A 142 -11.34 -14.47 -1.63
CA LEU A 142 -11.64 -14.64 -0.21
C LEU A 142 -13.14 -14.79 0.06
N ILE A 143 -13.96 -13.95 -0.57
CA ILE A 143 -15.42 -14.01 -0.41
C ILE A 143 -15.97 -15.30 -1.01
N ILE A 144 -15.46 -15.74 -2.17
CA ILE A 144 -15.87 -17.01 -2.76
C ILE A 144 -15.57 -18.16 -1.80
N ILE A 145 -14.35 -18.22 -1.26
CA ILE A 145 -13.97 -19.29 -0.32
C ILE A 145 -14.82 -19.22 0.95
N PHE A 146 -14.88 -18.08 1.62
CA PHE A 146 -15.53 -17.99 2.93
C PHE A 146 -17.05 -17.94 2.92
N ARG A 147 -17.70 -17.72 1.77
CA ARG A 147 -19.16 -17.69 1.68
C ARG A 147 -19.73 -18.88 0.94
N TRP A 148 -18.99 -19.47 0.02
CA TRP A 148 -19.49 -20.55 -0.85
C TRP A 148 -18.77 -21.89 -0.62
N VAL A 149 -17.51 -21.87 -0.18
CA VAL A 149 -16.75 -23.09 0.11
C VAL A 149 -16.85 -23.44 1.59
N SER A 150 -16.91 -22.44 2.47
CA SER A 150 -17.24 -22.58 3.89
C SER A 150 -18.40 -21.67 4.27
N ASP A 151 -19.21 -22.08 5.24
CA ASP A 151 -20.34 -21.26 5.75
C ASP A 151 -19.88 -20.17 6.75
N VAL A 152 -18.59 -19.81 6.69
CA VAL A 152 -17.93 -18.83 7.58
C VAL A 152 -18.56 -17.44 7.45
N LEU A 153 -18.92 -17.00 6.24
CA LEU A 153 -19.54 -15.69 6.03
C LEU A 153 -21.03 -15.78 5.71
N PHE A 154 -21.71 -16.88 6.05
CA PHE A 154 -23.10 -17.09 5.65
C PHE A 154 -24.04 -16.02 6.21
N ASN A 155 -23.96 -15.75 7.53
CA ASN A 155 -24.78 -14.75 8.22
C ASN A 155 -24.22 -13.31 8.17
N ALA A 156 -23.09 -13.10 7.48
CA ALA A 156 -22.47 -11.79 7.41
C ALA A 156 -22.97 -10.98 6.21
N ASN A 157 -23.28 -9.70 6.42
CA ASN A 157 -23.61 -8.79 5.33
C ASN A 157 -22.41 -8.63 4.39
N LEU A 158 -22.61 -8.94 3.09
CA LEU A 158 -21.57 -8.92 2.08
C LEU A 158 -20.83 -7.56 2.01
N LEU A 159 -21.56 -6.44 2.14
CA LEU A 159 -20.95 -5.11 2.09
C LEU A 159 -20.01 -4.89 3.28
N LEU A 160 -20.43 -5.25 4.50
CA LEU A 160 -19.58 -5.11 5.69
C LEU A 160 -18.36 -6.02 5.61
N SER A 161 -18.52 -7.26 5.14
CA SER A 161 -17.41 -8.18 4.89
C SER A 161 -16.41 -7.62 3.87
N CYS A 162 -16.91 -7.03 2.77
CA CYS A 162 -16.07 -6.35 1.78
C CYS A 162 -15.29 -5.17 2.37
N LEU A 163 -15.94 -4.36 3.22
CA LEU A 163 -15.32 -3.19 3.83
C LEU A 163 -14.23 -3.57 4.84
N ILE A 164 -14.45 -4.62 5.65
CA ILE A 164 -13.45 -5.14 6.60
C ILE A 164 -12.26 -5.75 5.85
N LEU A 165 -12.50 -6.70 4.94
CA LEU A 165 -11.43 -7.40 4.22
C LEU A 165 -10.68 -6.48 3.26
N GLY A 166 -11.40 -5.66 2.50
CA GLY A 166 -10.83 -4.73 1.52
C GLY A 166 -10.06 -3.59 2.19
N GLY A 167 -10.61 -3.02 3.26
CA GLY A 167 -9.91 -1.98 4.01
C GLY A 167 -8.69 -2.53 4.76
N GLY A 168 -8.73 -3.78 5.25
CA GLY A 168 -7.55 -4.47 5.78
C GLY A 168 -6.43 -4.57 4.75
N LEU A 169 -6.72 -5.02 3.53
CA LEU A 169 -5.74 -5.05 2.43
C LEU A 169 -5.18 -3.65 2.09
N LEU A 170 -6.02 -2.62 2.12
CA LEU A 170 -5.61 -1.24 1.89
C LEU A 170 -4.65 -0.72 2.98
N GLN A 171 -4.91 -1.01 4.26
CA GLN A 171 -4.00 -0.65 5.33
C GLN A 171 -2.64 -1.35 5.22
N GLN A 172 -2.62 -2.62 4.82
CA GLN A 172 -1.37 -3.37 4.59
C GLN A 172 -0.50 -2.70 3.52
N PHE A 173 -1.12 -2.14 2.46
CA PHE A 173 -0.39 -1.37 1.45
C PHE A 173 0.29 -0.13 2.04
N TRP A 174 -0.40 0.65 2.88
CA TRP A 174 0.21 1.84 3.47
C TRP A 174 1.32 1.53 4.45
N LEU A 175 1.18 0.46 5.24
CA LEU A 175 2.25 -0.02 6.10
C LEU A 175 3.46 -0.47 5.26
N ALA A 176 3.22 -1.19 4.15
CA ALA A 176 4.27 -1.58 3.21
C ALA A 176 4.98 -0.36 2.61
N ALA A 177 4.24 0.68 2.24
CA ALA A 177 4.80 1.92 1.72
C ALA A 177 5.76 2.57 2.74
N ILE A 178 5.36 2.67 4.02
CA ILE A 178 6.23 3.19 5.08
C ILE A 178 7.50 2.35 5.22
N ILE A 179 7.37 1.03 5.36
CA ILE A 179 8.53 0.13 5.54
C ILE A 179 9.47 0.27 4.34
N SER A 180 8.95 0.31 3.11
CA SER A 180 9.76 0.41 1.89
C SER A 180 10.63 1.68 1.83
N THR A 181 10.21 2.77 2.48
CA THR A 181 11.03 3.99 2.54
C THR A 181 12.28 3.81 3.40
N MET A 182 12.21 2.98 4.44
CA MET A 182 13.27 2.78 5.44
C MET A 182 14.37 1.82 5.01
N PHE A 183 14.10 0.96 4.03
CA PHE A 183 15.06 -0.06 3.56
C PHE A 183 15.59 0.24 2.15
N ASN A 184 16.85 -0.12 1.92
CA ASN A 184 17.52 -0.02 0.60
C ASN A 184 17.83 -1.40 -0.02
N SER A 185 17.74 -2.49 0.76
CA SER A 185 18.00 -3.86 0.30
C SER A 185 16.76 -4.73 0.42
N VAL A 186 16.47 -5.52 -0.63
CA VAL A 186 15.30 -6.42 -0.66
C VAL A 186 15.35 -7.46 0.46
N GLY A 187 16.52 -8.08 0.69
CA GLY A 187 16.66 -9.15 1.67
C GLY A 187 16.37 -8.72 3.10
N GLY A 188 16.88 -7.54 3.51
CA GLY A 188 16.62 -6.99 4.85
C GLY A 188 15.18 -6.56 5.03
N ALA A 189 14.60 -5.92 4.01
CA ALA A 189 13.21 -5.45 4.05
C ALA A 189 12.23 -6.62 4.19
N GLY A 190 12.37 -7.66 3.36
CA GLY A 190 11.48 -8.82 3.35
C GLY A 190 11.52 -9.63 4.65
N LEU A 191 12.72 -9.83 5.23
CA LEU A 191 12.84 -10.52 6.52
C LEU A 191 12.18 -9.71 7.64
N PHE A 192 12.43 -8.40 7.69
CA PHE A 192 11.84 -7.52 8.69
C PHE A 192 10.31 -7.51 8.60
N SER A 193 9.73 -7.30 7.42
CA SER A 193 8.27 -7.30 7.24
C SER A 193 7.64 -8.65 7.58
N GLY A 194 8.27 -9.77 7.19
CA GLY A 194 7.76 -11.11 7.51
C GLY A 194 7.74 -11.39 9.02
N VAL A 195 8.85 -11.14 9.72
CA VAL A 195 8.96 -11.38 11.17
C VAL A 195 8.06 -10.44 11.96
N MET A 196 8.04 -9.16 11.59
CA MET A 196 7.17 -8.17 12.25
C MET A 196 5.70 -8.57 12.13
N ASN A 197 5.26 -9.01 10.95
CA ASN A 197 3.87 -9.42 10.74
C ASN A 197 3.48 -10.63 11.59
N LEU A 198 4.32 -11.68 11.60
CA LEU A 198 4.07 -12.86 12.42
C LEU A 198 3.99 -12.50 13.90
N ALA A 199 4.92 -11.69 14.39
CA ALA A 199 4.94 -11.24 15.78
C ALA A 199 3.68 -10.42 16.12
N LEU A 200 3.28 -9.48 15.27
CA LEU A 200 2.12 -8.61 15.52
C LEU A 200 0.79 -9.38 15.51
N VAL A 201 0.60 -10.34 14.60
CA VAL A 201 -0.62 -11.18 14.59
C VAL A 201 -0.71 -12.03 15.85
N LEU A 202 0.40 -12.64 16.27
CA LEU A 202 0.44 -13.45 17.50
C LEU A 202 0.23 -12.59 18.76
N ILE A 203 0.87 -11.41 18.82
CA ILE A 203 0.67 -10.46 19.91
C ILE A 203 -0.79 -10.02 19.95
N ALA A 204 -1.42 -9.71 18.81
CA ALA A 204 -2.83 -9.34 18.75
C ALA A 204 -3.72 -10.48 19.27
N ALA A 205 -3.52 -11.71 18.80
CA ALA A 205 -4.32 -12.86 19.24
C ALA A 205 -4.21 -13.14 20.74
N LEU A 206 -2.99 -13.11 21.28
CA LEU A 206 -2.76 -13.28 22.71
C LEU A 206 -3.32 -12.10 23.50
N ALA A 207 -3.03 -10.87 23.10
CA ALA A 207 -3.42 -9.68 23.82
C ALA A 207 -4.94 -9.52 23.90
N GLN A 208 -5.71 -9.93 22.88
CA GLN A 208 -7.18 -9.96 22.94
C GLN A 208 -7.68 -10.86 24.07
N SER A 209 -7.06 -12.03 24.28
CA SER A 209 -7.44 -12.93 25.38
C SER A 209 -7.11 -12.36 26.77
N PHE A 210 -6.02 -11.60 26.92
CA PHE A 210 -5.58 -11.06 28.21
C PHE A 210 -6.23 -9.71 28.57
N LEU A 211 -6.58 -8.89 27.57
CA LEU A 211 -7.04 -7.51 27.77
C LEU A 211 -8.56 -7.35 27.78
N SER A 212 -9.33 -8.43 27.53
CA SER A 212 -10.79 -8.41 27.59
C SER A 212 -11.26 -7.84 28.95
N GLY A 213 -11.91 -6.67 28.91
CA GLY A 213 -12.52 -6.00 30.06
C GLY A 213 -11.65 -5.08 30.93
N ARG A 214 -10.30 -5.20 30.96
CA ARG A 214 -9.47 -4.47 31.94
C ARG A 214 -8.90 -3.12 31.46
N ALA A 215 -8.66 -2.95 30.15
CA ALA A 215 -8.07 -1.72 29.62
C ALA A 215 -8.38 -1.49 28.12
N ARG A 216 -9.65 -1.21 27.78
CA ARG A 216 -10.08 -1.02 26.38
C ARG A 216 -9.32 0.09 25.64
N TRP A 217 -8.93 1.17 26.33
CA TRP A 217 -8.19 2.25 25.70
C TRP A 217 -6.79 1.85 25.23
N ILE A 218 -6.12 0.94 25.95
CA ILE A 218 -4.81 0.38 25.55
C ILE A 218 -4.98 -0.36 24.22
N TRP A 219 -6.09 -1.09 24.08
CA TRP A 219 -6.40 -1.79 22.84
C TRP A 219 -6.53 -0.84 21.66
N TYR A 220 -7.26 0.28 21.77
CA TYR A 220 -7.37 1.24 20.67
C TYR A 220 -6.01 1.81 20.22
N VAL A 221 -5.02 1.91 21.13
CA VAL A 221 -3.66 2.31 20.76
C VAL A 221 -2.95 1.21 19.98
N PHE A 222 -3.08 -0.05 20.39
CA PHE A 222 -2.55 -1.18 19.62
C PHE A 222 -3.27 -1.35 18.28
N ASP A 223 -4.57 -1.06 18.22
CA ASP A 223 -5.43 -1.13 17.04
C ASP A 223 -5.11 -0.03 16.00
N LEU A 224 -4.25 0.94 16.34
CA LEU A 224 -3.65 1.82 15.34
C LEU A 224 -2.70 1.05 14.42
N LEU A 225 -2.11 -0.07 14.87
CA LEU A 225 -1.27 -0.89 14.01
C LEU A 225 -2.14 -1.66 13.00
N PRO A 226 -1.93 -1.49 11.69
CA PRO A 226 -2.71 -2.13 10.62
C PRO A 226 -2.94 -3.63 10.80
N VAL A 227 -1.90 -4.35 11.22
CA VAL A 227 -1.96 -5.80 11.44
C VAL A 227 -2.88 -6.16 12.60
N VAL A 228 -2.81 -5.41 13.71
CA VAL A 228 -3.64 -5.63 14.90
C VAL A 228 -5.10 -5.29 14.58
N ASN A 229 -5.34 -4.19 13.86
CA ASN A 229 -6.67 -3.79 13.42
C ASN A 229 -7.33 -4.81 12.48
N THR A 230 -6.57 -5.29 11.50
CA THR A 230 -7.06 -6.33 10.59
C THR A 230 -7.47 -7.57 11.39
N TYR A 231 -6.68 -7.96 12.39
CA TYR A 231 -7.02 -9.06 13.28
C TYR A 231 -8.25 -8.77 14.14
N SER A 232 -8.36 -7.59 14.75
CA SER A 232 -9.49 -7.24 15.62
C SER A 232 -10.81 -7.22 14.84
N ALA A 233 -10.82 -6.60 13.65
CA ALA A 233 -11.98 -6.56 12.77
C ALA A 233 -12.41 -7.96 12.29
N LEU A 234 -11.45 -8.82 11.96
CA LEU A 234 -11.71 -10.22 11.64
C LEU A 234 -12.24 -10.98 12.86
N SER A 235 -11.65 -10.80 14.04
CA SER A 235 -12.10 -11.47 15.25
C SER A 235 -13.56 -11.13 15.57
N ALA A 236 -13.93 -9.84 15.49
CA ALA A 236 -15.29 -9.39 15.73
C ALA A 236 -16.29 -10.03 14.75
N LEU A 237 -15.89 -10.20 13.48
CA LEU A 237 -16.69 -10.89 12.48
C LEU A 237 -16.97 -12.35 12.86
N PHE A 238 -15.96 -13.10 13.29
CA PHE A 238 -16.12 -14.51 13.68
C PHE A 238 -16.92 -14.65 14.99
N TRP A 239 -16.73 -13.74 15.95
CA TRP A 239 -17.53 -13.70 17.18
C TRP A 239 -19.01 -13.45 16.90
N LEU A 240 -19.34 -12.50 16.01
CA LEU A 240 -20.72 -12.17 15.66
C LEU A 240 -21.42 -13.26 14.86
N GLN A 241 -20.68 -14.07 14.11
CA GLN A 241 -21.23 -15.19 13.35
C GLN A 241 -21.85 -16.26 14.28
N HIS A 242 -21.23 -16.50 15.42
CA HIS A 242 -21.68 -17.46 16.43
C HIS A 242 -22.54 -16.84 17.52
N ALA A 243 -22.84 -15.55 17.39
CA ALA A 243 -23.74 -14.87 18.30
C ALA A 243 -25.12 -15.54 18.30
N ARG A 244 -25.67 -15.69 19.50
CA ARG A 244 -27.06 -16.07 19.75
C ARG A 244 -27.74 -14.93 20.48
N VAL A 245 -28.84 -14.45 19.93
CA VAL A 245 -29.69 -13.41 20.53
C VAL A 245 -31.06 -14.01 20.81
N TYR A 246 -31.50 -13.88 22.07
CA TYR A 246 -32.82 -14.33 22.50
C TYR A 246 -33.87 -13.25 22.23
N ASP A 247 -34.88 -13.56 21.42
CA ASP A 247 -36.03 -12.69 21.21
C ASP A 247 -37.15 -13.06 22.20
N SER A 248 -37.45 -12.14 23.12
CA SER A 248 -38.49 -12.32 24.13
C SER A 248 -39.90 -12.41 23.55
N ASN A 249 -40.14 -11.91 22.34
CA ASN A 249 -41.46 -11.91 21.72
C ASN A 249 -41.77 -13.24 21.04
N THR A 250 -40.78 -13.82 20.37
CA THR A 250 -40.94 -15.11 19.66
C THR A 250 -40.50 -16.30 20.50
N HIS A 251 -39.86 -16.07 21.67
CA HIS A 251 -39.22 -17.09 22.50
C HIS A 251 -38.24 -17.98 21.71
N THR A 252 -37.59 -17.41 20.69
CA THR A 252 -36.63 -18.13 19.84
C THR A 252 -35.24 -17.49 19.90
N TRP A 253 -34.24 -18.32 19.67
CA TRP A 253 -32.87 -17.88 19.46
C TRP A 253 -32.65 -17.57 17.98
N SER A 254 -32.05 -16.44 17.70
CA SER A 254 -31.65 -16.03 16.35
C SER A 254 -30.14 -15.84 16.29
N ALA A 255 -29.57 -16.06 15.10
CA ALA A 255 -28.16 -15.82 14.80
C ALA A 255 -28.06 -14.59 13.87
N PRO A 256 -28.01 -13.36 14.41
CA PRO A 256 -28.06 -12.15 13.59
C PRO A 256 -26.82 -11.94 12.72
N GLY A 257 -25.69 -12.59 13.04
CA GLY A 257 -24.44 -12.45 12.30
C GLY A 257 -23.91 -11.01 12.30
N LEU A 258 -23.09 -10.70 11.30
CA LEU A 258 -22.61 -9.34 11.06
C LEU A 258 -23.67 -8.55 10.28
N SER A 259 -24.40 -7.69 10.99
CA SER A 259 -25.41 -6.79 10.44
C SER A 259 -25.14 -5.35 10.89
N PHE A 260 -25.84 -4.37 10.30
CA PHE A 260 -25.73 -2.98 10.76
C PHE A 260 -26.25 -2.76 12.19
N GLN A 261 -27.13 -3.65 12.68
CA GLN A 261 -27.68 -3.56 14.03
C GLN A 261 -26.70 -4.09 15.07
N THR A 262 -25.99 -5.18 14.74
CA THR A 262 -25.01 -5.84 15.62
C THR A 262 -23.60 -5.26 15.49
N LEU A 263 -23.42 -4.24 14.64
CA LEU A 263 -22.12 -3.67 14.32
C LEU A 263 -21.40 -3.09 15.56
N PHE A 264 -22.16 -2.47 16.46
CA PHE A 264 -21.63 -1.81 17.65
C PHE A 264 -21.78 -2.62 18.95
N ASP A 265 -22.16 -3.90 18.84
CA ASP A 265 -22.29 -4.76 20.01
C ASP A 265 -20.90 -5.13 20.57
N THR A 266 -20.78 -5.03 21.89
CA THR A 266 -19.54 -5.32 22.62
C THR A 266 -19.60 -6.60 23.44
N GLU A 267 -20.78 -7.22 23.54
CA GLU A 267 -21.00 -8.45 24.28
C GLU A 267 -21.89 -9.39 23.47
N VAL A 268 -21.53 -10.67 23.45
CA VAL A 268 -22.22 -11.69 22.66
C VAL A 268 -22.46 -12.94 23.51
N CYS A 269 -23.62 -13.57 23.33
CA CYS A 269 -23.95 -14.85 23.96
C CYS A 269 -23.63 -16.03 23.02
N LEU A 270 -22.93 -17.03 23.55
CA LEU A 270 -22.50 -18.23 22.80
C LEU A 270 -23.31 -19.50 23.12
N SER A 271 -24.24 -19.42 24.06
CA SER A 271 -25.04 -20.56 24.55
C SER A 271 -26.49 -20.16 24.67
N GLU A 272 -27.38 -21.12 24.48
CA GLU A 272 -28.83 -20.98 24.53
C GLU A 272 -29.40 -20.98 25.97
N GLU A 273 -28.55 -20.77 26.97
CA GLU A 273 -28.92 -20.71 28.39
C GLU A 273 -29.30 -19.29 28.84
N ILE A 274 -30.28 -19.18 29.76
CA ILE A 274 -30.72 -17.91 30.36
C ILE A 274 -30.42 -17.96 31.88
N PRO A 275 -29.68 -16.97 32.45
CA PRO A 275 -28.99 -15.85 31.81
C PRO A 275 -27.70 -16.32 31.10
N CYS A 276 -27.47 -15.85 29.87
CA CYS A 276 -26.27 -16.21 29.13
C CYS A 276 -25.02 -15.55 29.74
N ALA A 277 -23.95 -16.32 29.88
CA ALA A 277 -22.62 -15.78 30.18
C ALA A 277 -22.06 -15.10 28.93
N GLY A 278 -22.23 -13.79 28.83
CA GLY A 278 -21.71 -12.99 27.71
C GLY A 278 -20.19 -13.01 27.63
N VAL A 279 -19.66 -13.01 26.42
CA VAL A 279 -18.22 -12.79 26.15
C VAL A 279 -18.04 -11.37 25.65
N GLY A 280 -17.14 -10.62 26.31
CA GLY A 280 -16.76 -9.29 25.88
C GLY A 280 -15.91 -9.36 24.61
N ILE A 281 -16.38 -8.70 23.56
CA ILE A 281 -15.72 -8.63 22.25
C ILE A 281 -15.39 -7.18 21.91
N PHE A 282 -14.44 -7.01 20.99
CA PHE A 282 -14.24 -5.71 20.36
C PHE A 282 -15.32 -5.50 19.30
N SER A 283 -15.92 -4.31 19.31
CA SER A 283 -16.99 -3.99 18.37
C SER A 283 -16.44 -3.95 16.93
N ALA A 284 -17.12 -4.64 16.01
CA ALA A 284 -16.79 -4.62 14.59
C ALA A 284 -16.85 -3.21 13.99
N GLY A 285 -17.78 -2.38 14.46
CA GLY A 285 -17.96 -0.99 14.04
C GLY A 285 -16.80 -0.10 14.44
N GLU A 286 -16.29 -0.24 15.66
CA GLU A 286 -15.14 0.52 16.14
C GLU A 286 -13.87 0.16 15.35
N SER A 287 -13.62 -1.14 15.15
CA SER A 287 -12.51 -1.60 14.29
C SER A 287 -12.66 -1.07 12.87
N LEU A 288 -13.86 -1.10 12.28
CA LEU A 288 -14.09 -0.58 10.93
C LEU A 288 -13.79 0.92 10.82
N LEU A 289 -14.24 1.73 11.79
CA LEU A 289 -13.94 3.17 11.83
C LEU A 289 -12.44 3.42 11.98
N MET A 290 -11.78 2.68 12.88
CA MET A 290 -10.33 2.76 13.06
C MET A 290 -9.59 2.33 11.79
N LEU A 291 -10.11 1.35 11.06
CA LEU A 291 -9.47 0.76 9.90
C LEU A 291 -9.42 1.76 8.72
N TRP A 292 -10.53 2.43 8.44
CA TRP A 292 -10.57 3.50 7.43
C TRP A 292 -9.93 4.81 7.91
N GLY A 293 -10.10 5.17 9.19
CA GLY A 293 -9.51 6.37 9.77
C GLY A 293 -7.98 6.33 9.79
N SER A 294 -7.40 5.22 10.26
CA SER A 294 -5.95 5.04 10.27
C SER A 294 -5.38 4.90 8.86
N SER A 295 -6.11 4.34 7.88
CA SER A 295 -5.65 4.31 6.48
C SER A 295 -5.27 5.70 5.95
N VAL A 296 -6.04 6.74 6.31
CA VAL A 296 -5.73 8.13 5.93
C VAL A 296 -4.48 8.65 6.63
N ILE A 297 -4.33 8.33 7.92
CA ILE A 297 -3.15 8.71 8.71
C ILE A 297 -1.89 8.06 8.12
N TYR A 298 -1.93 6.76 7.83
CA TYR A 298 -0.83 6.02 7.23
C TYR A 298 -0.49 6.52 5.82
N ALA A 299 -1.49 6.89 5.02
CA ALA A 299 -1.26 7.51 3.72
C ALA A 299 -0.50 8.84 3.84
N PHE A 300 -0.88 9.68 4.81
CA PHE A 300 -0.17 10.93 5.09
C PHE A 300 1.26 10.69 5.58
N ILE A 301 1.46 9.74 6.50
CA ILE A 301 2.79 9.39 7.01
C ILE A 301 3.68 8.83 5.90
N ALA A 302 3.16 7.95 5.03
CA ALA A 302 3.91 7.41 3.90
C ALA A 302 4.34 8.52 2.93
N TRP A 303 3.44 9.44 2.61
CA TRP A 303 3.76 10.61 1.78
C TRP A 303 4.78 11.53 2.44
N TRP A 304 4.65 11.79 3.75
CA TRP A 304 5.57 12.64 4.50
C TRP A 304 6.96 12.00 4.61
N LEU A 305 7.05 10.72 4.95
CA LEU A 305 8.32 9.98 5.04
C LEU A 305 9.06 9.92 3.71
N ASP A 306 8.38 9.71 2.57
CA ASP A 306 9.06 9.68 1.26
C ASP A 306 9.72 11.02 0.89
N ASN A 307 9.24 12.13 1.47
CA ASN A 307 9.79 13.47 1.24
C ASN A 307 10.89 13.87 2.24
N VAL A 308 10.84 13.33 3.45
CA VAL A 308 11.73 13.71 4.57
C VAL A 308 12.87 12.71 4.76
N TRP A 309 12.58 11.42 4.60
CA TRP A 309 13.52 10.34 4.88
C TRP A 309 14.59 10.20 3.79
N HIS A 310 15.80 9.83 4.22
CA HIS A 310 16.99 9.73 3.39
C HIS A 310 16.82 8.68 2.28
N SER A 311 16.47 9.10 1.07
CA SER A 311 16.85 8.35 -0.13
C SER A 311 18.22 8.86 -0.55
N GLU A 312 19.14 7.96 -0.91
CA GLU A 312 20.53 8.29 -1.29
C GLU A 312 20.62 9.30 -2.46
N PHE A 313 19.50 9.60 -3.13
CA PHE A 313 19.42 10.45 -4.31
C PHE A 313 18.13 11.30 -4.29
N GLY A 314 18.18 12.48 -3.69
CA GLY A 314 17.10 13.47 -3.71
C GLY A 314 17.44 14.73 -2.92
N THR A 315 16.82 15.86 -3.26
CA THR A 315 16.93 17.09 -2.45
C THR A 315 16.04 16.98 -1.22
N HIS A 316 16.65 16.99 -0.03
CA HIS A 316 15.94 16.90 1.26
C HIS A 316 14.94 18.04 1.44
N LYS A 317 13.75 17.71 1.93
CA LYS A 317 12.80 18.68 2.47
C LYS A 317 12.92 18.69 4.00
N PRO A 318 12.88 19.87 4.65
CA PRO A 318 12.89 19.94 6.11
C PRO A 318 11.67 19.23 6.70
N VAL A 319 11.81 18.71 7.93
CA VAL A 319 10.78 17.94 8.66
C VAL A 319 9.41 18.65 8.69
N CYS A 320 9.41 19.98 8.81
CA CYS A 320 8.22 20.83 8.83
C CYS A 320 7.87 21.47 7.47
N PHE A 321 8.30 20.88 6.34
CA PHE A 321 8.01 21.38 4.99
C PHE A 321 6.51 21.56 4.73
N CYS A 322 5.68 20.66 5.26
CA CYS A 322 4.22 20.68 5.13
C CYS A 322 3.54 21.89 5.80
N LEU A 323 4.23 22.60 6.71
CA LEU A 323 3.71 23.82 7.35
C LEU A 323 4.10 25.09 6.59
N ASN A 324 4.94 24.99 5.55
CA ASN A 324 5.41 26.14 4.79
C ASN A 324 4.63 26.29 3.48
N GLY A 325 3.85 27.36 3.34
CA GLY A 325 3.00 27.59 2.16
C GLY A 325 3.77 27.65 0.82
N ALA A 326 5.03 28.10 0.86
CA ALA A 326 5.91 28.16 -0.31
C ALA A 326 6.20 26.77 -0.95
N PHE A 327 6.02 25.72 -0.16
CA PHE A 327 6.36 24.35 -0.50
C PHE A 327 5.12 23.53 -0.93
N MET A 328 3.93 23.87 -0.44
CA MET A 328 2.65 23.30 -0.88
C MET A 328 2.17 23.87 -2.22
N CYS A 329 2.49 25.14 -2.50
CA CYS A 329 2.27 25.77 -3.80
C CYS A 329 3.60 26.30 -4.34
N PRO A 330 4.45 25.43 -4.94
CA PRO A 330 5.64 25.93 -5.62
C PRO A 330 5.18 26.90 -6.70
N ARG A 331 5.62 28.16 -6.57
CA ARG A 331 5.39 29.17 -7.61
C ARG A 331 6.05 28.62 -8.87
N ARG A 332 5.25 28.29 -9.87
CA ARG A 332 5.75 27.83 -11.17
C ARG A 332 6.51 29.00 -11.78
N GLU A 333 7.83 29.02 -11.60
CA GLU A 333 8.66 29.93 -12.38
C GLU A 333 8.50 29.50 -13.84
N VAL A 334 7.84 30.37 -14.60
CA VAL A 334 7.77 30.24 -16.04
C VAL A 334 9.19 30.45 -16.52
N VAL A 335 9.89 29.35 -16.82
CA VAL A 335 11.14 29.40 -17.56
C VAL A 335 10.80 30.08 -18.87
N ALA A 336 11.27 31.31 -19.06
CA ALA A 336 11.10 32.03 -20.30
C ALA A 336 11.64 31.14 -21.43
N GLU A 337 10.81 30.88 -22.45
CA GLU A 337 11.26 30.21 -23.67
C GLU A 337 12.48 30.96 -24.18
N ALA A 338 13.64 30.31 -24.11
CA ALA A 338 14.83 30.81 -24.77
C ALA A 338 14.51 30.87 -26.27
N THR A 339 14.52 32.08 -26.83
CA THR A 339 14.42 32.30 -28.27
C THR A 339 15.56 31.54 -28.94
N VAL A 340 15.24 30.38 -29.52
CA VAL A 340 16.17 29.56 -30.30
C VAL A 340 16.49 30.33 -31.58
N GLU A 341 17.66 30.97 -31.63
CA GLU A 341 18.20 31.45 -32.91
C GLU A 341 18.59 30.24 -33.75
N SER A 342 17.77 29.92 -34.76
CA SER A 342 18.06 28.84 -35.71
C SER A 342 19.24 29.23 -36.61
N ARG A 343 20.47 28.97 -36.17
CA ARG A 343 21.63 28.95 -37.08
C ARG A 343 21.59 27.66 -37.90
N GLY A 344 21.01 27.74 -39.10
CA GLY A 344 21.16 26.82 -40.23
C GLY A 344 20.96 25.32 -39.98
N GLN A 345 19.86 24.76 -40.50
CA GLN A 345 19.54 23.34 -40.80
C GLN A 345 19.84 22.21 -39.79
N VAL A 346 20.63 22.41 -38.73
CA VAL A 346 20.95 21.38 -37.74
C VAL A 346 20.06 21.57 -36.52
N ARG A 347 19.31 20.53 -36.18
CA ARG A 347 18.36 20.55 -35.07
C ARG A 347 19.13 20.56 -33.75
N THR A 348 19.00 21.61 -32.95
CA THR A 348 19.55 21.65 -31.58
C THR A 348 18.87 20.58 -30.73
N ALA A 349 19.64 19.68 -30.14
CA ALA A 349 19.15 18.60 -29.29
C ALA A 349 19.02 19.05 -27.83
N VAL A 350 20.00 19.81 -27.34
CA VAL A 350 20.01 20.38 -25.99
C VAL A 350 20.50 21.82 -26.10
N SER A 351 19.76 22.77 -25.51
CA SER A 351 20.18 24.16 -25.38
C SER A 351 20.16 24.53 -23.90
N ILE A 352 21.28 25.04 -23.40
CA ILE A 352 21.42 25.50 -22.03
C ILE A 352 21.68 27.01 -22.10
N CYS A 353 20.86 27.79 -21.41
CA CYS A 353 20.98 29.24 -21.36
C CYS A 353 21.12 29.70 -19.91
N ARG A 354 22.23 30.38 -19.62
CA ARG A 354 22.52 31.05 -18.34
C ARG A 354 22.29 30.17 -17.12
N LEU A 355 22.70 28.90 -17.19
CA LEU A 355 22.55 27.97 -16.08
C LEU A 355 23.39 28.45 -14.90
N ARG A 356 22.72 28.66 -13.77
CA ARG A 356 23.33 29.08 -12.51
C ARG A 356 22.87 28.19 -11.37
N LYS A 357 23.81 27.64 -10.60
CA LYS A 357 23.54 26.78 -9.44
C LYS A 357 24.37 27.22 -8.24
N VAL A 358 23.69 27.46 -7.12
CA VAL A 358 24.29 27.93 -5.86
C VAL A 358 23.96 26.94 -4.75
N PHE A 359 24.97 26.56 -3.94
CA PHE A 359 24.83 25.78 -2.73
C PHE A 359 25.25 26.62 -1.52
N GLY A 360 24.27 27.13 -0.77
CA GLY A 360 24.55 28.04 0.36
C GLY A 360 25.25 29.31 -0.12
N ALA A 361 26.49 29.52 0.32
CA ALA A 361 27.33 30.66 -0.09
C ALA A 361 28.13 30.39 -1.39
N THR A 362 28.24 29.14 -1.83
CA THR A 362 29.11 28.75 -2.95
C THR A 362 28.33 28.73 -4.26
N VAL A 363 28.76 29.53 -5.24
CA VAL A 363 28.26 29.43 -6.61
C VAL A 363 29.02 28.31 -7.32
N ALA A 364 28.33 27.21 -7.61
CA ALA A 364 28.93 26.02 -8.21
C ALA A 364 28.89 26.05 -9.74
N VAL A 365 27.90 26.72 -10.33
CA VAL A 365 27.81 27.03 -11.76
C VAL A 365 27.31 28.46 -11.88
N ASP A 366 27.96 29.29 -12.68
CA ASP A 366 27.58 30.68 -12.93
C ASP A 366 27.52 30.93 -14.44
N ASP A 367 26.33 31.28 -14.93
CA ASP A 367 26.05 31.70 -16.31
C ASP A 367 26.52 30.74 -17.43
N LEU A 368 26.41 29.43 -17.23
CA LEU A 368 26.80 28.44 -18.25
C LEU A 368 25.78 28.43 -19.39
N SER A 369 26.22 28.74 -20.62
CA SER A 369 25.38 28.73 -21.83
C SER A 369 26.08 28.00 -22.97
N PHE A 370 25.43 27.00 -23.56
CA PHE A 370 25.90 26.30 -24.76
C PHE A 370 24.77 25.52 -25.43
N ASP A 371 24.97 25.21 -26.71
CA ASP A 371 24.07 24.39 -27.51
C ASP A 371 24.79 23.08 -27.91
N VAL A 372 24.03 21.98 -27.91
CA VAL A 372 24.46 20.67 -28.42
C VAL A 372 23.54 20.31 -29.58
N TYR A 373 24.14 20.06 -30.74
CA TYR A 373 23.38 19.76 -31.95
C TYR A 373 23.14 18.26 -32.11
N SER A 374 22.09 17.91 -32.85
CA SER A 374 21.75 16.52 -33.14
C SER A 374 22.87 15.82 -33.90
N GLY A 375 23.37 14.70 -33.35
CA GLY A 375 24.44 13.89 -33.94
C GLY A 375 25.85 14.25 -33.47
N GLU A 376 26.01 15.26 -32.61
CA GLU A 376 27.30 15.62 -32.03
C GLU A 376 27.61 14.86 -30.73
N ILE A 377 28.88 14.52 -30.52
CA ILE A 377 29.37 14.02 -29.23
C ILE A 377 29.91 15.20 -28.43
N PHE A 378 29.22 15.58 -27.36
CA PHE A 378 29.63 16.65 -26.46
C PHE A 378 30.32 16.10 -25.21
N ALA A 379 31.47 16.67 -24.84
CA ALA A 379 32.21 16.31 -23.64
C ALA A 379 32.47 17.54 -22.75
N LEU A 380 32.06 17.46 -21.48
CA LEU A 380 32.29 18.51 -20.48
C LEU A 380 33.57 18.20 -19.68
N LEU A 381 34.67 18.88 -20.00
CA LEU A 381 35.99 18.68 -19.39
C LEU A 381 36.37 19.86 -18.48
N GLY A 382 37.05 19.57 -17.37
CA GLY A 382 37.51 20.57 -16.40
C GLY A 382 38.15 19.93 -15.17
N HIS A 383 38.84 20.71 -14.35
CA HIS A 383 39.49 20.22 -13.13
C HIS A 383 38.48 19.75 -12.05
N ASN A 384 38.92 18.99 -11.05
CA ASN A 384 38.06 18.60 -9.93
C ASN A 384 37.51 19.83 -9.21
N GLY A 385 36.18 19.90 -9.01
CA GLY A 385 35.51 21.06 -8.42
C GLY A 385 35.02 22.12 -9.41
N SER A 386 35.23 21.97 -10.72
CA SER A 386 34.78 22.92 -11.75
C SER A 386 33.26 22.93 -12.04
N GLY A 387 32.43 22.32 -11.18
CA GLY A 387 30.97 22.29 -11.37
C GLY A 387 30.43 21.29 -12.41
N LYS A 388 31.25 20.40 -12.99
CA LYS A 388 30.81 19.43 -14.04
C LYS A 388 29.58 18.61 -13.64
N THR A 389 29.64 17.92 -12.49
CA THR A 389 28.54 17.10 -12.00
C THR A 389 27.32 17.96 -11.66
N THR A 390 27.54 19.19 -11.20
CA THR A 390 26.49 20.17 -10.88
C THR A 390 25.82 20.73 -12.14
N ALA A 391 26.51 20.80 -13.28
CA ALA A 391 25.90 21.20 -14.54
C ALA A 391 25.01 20.10 -15.15
N ILE A 392 25.25 18.84 -14.79
CA ILE A 392 24.51 17.67 -15.31
C ILE A 392 23.31 17.28 -14.42
N ASN A 393 23.42 17.47 -13.10
CA ASN A 393 22.36 17.19 -12.11
C ASN A 393 21.56 18.43 -11.75
#